data_AF-A0A9E6DMP6-F1
#
_entry.id   AF-A0A9E6DMP6-F1
#
_cell.length_a   1.000
_cell.length_b   1.000
_cell.length_c   1.000
_cell.angle_alpha   90.00
_cell.angle_beta   90.00
_cell.angle_gamma   90.00
#
_symmetry.space_group_name_H-M   'P 1'
#
loop_
_entity.id
_entity.type
_entity.pdbx_description
1 polymer ?
#
loop_
_entity_poly.entity_id
_entity_poly.type
_entity_poly.pdbx_seq_one_letter_code
_entity_poly.pdbx_strand_id
1 'polypeptide(L)'
;MQIKLEAAERLCCYDWPLNIRELKSVFSEFFALADPNEALGVSYLQRNKPQIAGSTDERVTPAPNSPGLSSSIPNRHELESLLSDHAGNVSAAADAVGKPRAQLYRWFKRAGLDPARYRR
;
A
#
# COMPACT_ATOMS: atom_id res chain seq x y z
N MET A 1 22.29 -5.80 13.47
CA MET A 1 21.14 -4.87 13.43
C MET A 1 20.43 -4.95 14.78
N GLN A 2 20.30 -3.83 15.47
CA GLN A 2 19.56 -3.72 16.72
C GLN A 2 18.35 -2.81 16.50
N ILE A 3 17.20 -3.16 17.07
CA ILE A 3 15.98 -2.33 17.04
C ILE A 3 15.60 -2.08 18.49
N LYS A 4 15.43 -0.82 18.88
CA LYS A 4 14.96 -0.47 20.22
C LYS A 4 13.48 -0.85 20.37
N LEU A 5 13.07 -1.24 21.56
CA LEU A 5 11.71 -1.75 21.82
C LEU A 5 10.63 -0.77 21.36
N GLU A 6 10.80 0.51 21.68
CA GLU A 6 9.83 1.55 21.35
C GLU A 6 9.71 1.74 19.83
N ALA A 7 10.81 1.57 19.09
CA ALA A 7 10.78 1.61 17.63
C ALA A 7 10.09 0.36 17.05
N ALA A 8 10.31 -0.81 17.64
CA ALA A 8 9.65 -2.05 17.24
C ALA A 8 8.13 -1.96 17.44
N GLU A 9 7.67 -1.40 18.56
CA GLU A 9 6.25 -1.17 18.83
C GLU A 9 5.61 -0.30 17.73
N ARG A 10 6.25 0.82 17.37
CA ARG A 10 5.77 1.70 16.29
C ARG A 10 5.68 0.99 14.95
N LEU A 11 6.71 0.20 14.60
CA LEU A 11 6.72 -0.58 13.35
C LEU A 11 5.61 -1.64 13.33
N CYS A 12 5.30 -2.25 14.47
CA CYS A 12 4.23 -3.25 14.59
C CYS A 12 2.82 -2.64 14.56
N CYS A 13 2.66 -1.42 15.09
CA CYS A 13 1.36 -0.74 15.14
C CYS A 13 1.01 0.06 13.88
N TYR A 14 1.95 0.27 12.95
CA TYR A 14 1.71 0.99 11.72
C TYR A 14 1.05 0.09 10.65
N ASP A 15 0.06 0.61 9.92
CA ASP A 15 -0.78 -0.19 9.01
C ASP A 15 -0.11 -0.60 7.68
N TRP A 16 1.11 -0.11 7.40
CA TRP A 16 1.86 -0.41 6.17
C TRP A 16 1.01 -0.28 4.89
N PRO A 17 0.54 0.91 4.52
CA PRO A 17 -0.33 1.12 3.35
C PRO A 17 0.28 0.62 2.03
N LEU A 18 1.61 0.58 1.93
CA LEU A 18 2.33 0.03 0.77
C LEU A 18 2.78 -1.42 0.96
N ASN A 19 2.18 -2.13 1.93
CA ASN A 19 2.51 -3.48 2.38
C ASN A 19 3.97 -3.58 2.88
N ILE A 20 4.50 -4.80 2.94
CA ILE A 20 5.89 -5.10 3.34
C ILE A 20 6.97 -4.40 2.49
N ARG A 21 6.61 -3.83 1.33
CA ARG A 21 7.57 -3.06 0.51
C ARG A 21 8.03 -1.79 1.21
N GLU A 22 7.11 -1.09 1.86
CA GLU A 22 7.46 0.12 2.62
C GLU A 22 8.26 -0.22 3.86
N LEU A 23 7.93 -1.29 4.57
CA LEU A 23 8.77 -1.80 5.67
C LEU A 23 10.21 -2.08 5.18
N LYS A 24 10.36 -2.76 4.03
CA LYS A 24 11.66 -3.00 3.42
C LYS A 24 12.38 -1.69 3.08
N SER A 25 11.70 -0.73 2.47
CA SER A 25 12.28 0.58 2.15
C SER A 25 12.77 1.31 3.40
N VAL A 26 12.02 1.29 4.51
CA VAL A 26 12.44 1.88 5.79
C VAL A 26 13.75 1.26 6.26
N PHE A 27 13.86 -0.07 6.25
CA PHE A 27 15.10 -0.73 6.65
C PHE A 27 16.26 -0.47 5.68
N SER A 28 16.00 -0.49 4.36
CA SER A 28 17.01 -0.18 3.36
C SER A 28 17.57 1.23 3.52
N GLU A 29 16.71 2.22 3.77
CA GLU A 29 17.12 3.60 4.06
C GLU A 29 17.88 3.72 5.38
N PHE A 30 17.44 3.00 6.42
CA PHE A 30 18.15 2.96 7.69
C PHE A 30 19.57 2.42 7.51
N PHE A 31 19.73 1.27 6.86
CA PHE A 31 21.05 0.67 6.64
C PHE A 31 21.97 1.49 5.73
N ALA A 32 21.42 2.30 4.85
CA ALA A 32 22.22 3.19 4.00
C ALA A 32 22.80 4.38 4.78
N LEU A 33 22.15 4.80 5.87
CA LEU A 33 22.50 6.00 6.64
C LEU A 33 23.13 5.68 8.00
N ALA A 34 22.83 4.51 8.55
CA ALA A 34 23.20 4.13 9.91
C ALA A 34 24.63 3.61 10.00
N ASP A 35 25.29 3.92 11.11
CA ASP A 35 26.58 3.31 11.44
C ASP A 35 26.42 1.81 11.75
N PRO A 36 27.48 0.98 11.61
CA PRO A 36 27.41 -0.48 11.80
C PRO A 36 26.88 -0.93 13.17
N ASN A 37 26.98 -0.09 14.19
CA ASN A 37 26.52 -0.35 15.56
C ASN A 37 25.30 0.48 15.97
N GLU A 38 24.72 1.26 15.06
CA GLU A 38 23.56 2.09 15.38
C GLU A 38 22.29 1.22 15.46
N ALA A 39 21.51 1.45 16.51
CA ALA A 39 20.23 0.78 16.72
C ALA A 39 19.09 1.65 16.16
N LEU A 40 18.16 1.04 15.43
CA LEU A 40 16.96 1.72 14.96
C LEU A 40 16.12 2.13 16.16
N GLY A 41 16.06 3.44 16.41
CA GLY A 41 15.31 4.05 17.50
C GLY A 41 14.19 4.97 17.02
N VAL A 42 13.32 5.37 17.94
CA VAL A 42 12.22 6.30 17.67
C VAL A 42 12.74 7.64 17.12
N SER A 43 13.91 8.12 17.55
CA SER A 43 14.50 9.36 17.02
C SER A 43 14.81 9.28 15.52
N TYR A 44 15.22 8.12 15.01
CA TYR A 44 15.40 7.92 13.57
C TYR A 44 14.04 7.96 12.86
N LEU A 45 13.04 7.27 13.40
CA LEU A 45 11.69 7.26 12.84
C LEU A 45 11.09 8.68 12.85
N GLN A 46 11.23 9.46 13.91
CA GLN A 46 10.72 10.83 13.97
C GLN A 46 11.36 11.73 12.90
N ARG A 47 12.66 11.56 12.65
CA ARG A 47 13.40 12.36 11.67
C ARG A 47 13.10 11.97 10.23
N ASN A 48 13.02 10.67 9.95
CA ASN A 48 12.99 10.15 8.57
C ASN A 48 11.64 9.58 8.15
N LYS A 49 10.81 9.13 9.10
CA LYS A 49 9.52 8.46 8.89
C LYS A 49 8.48 8.90 9.95
N PRO A 50 8.16 10.21 10.04
CA PRO A 50 7.31 10.74 11.12
C PRO A 50 5.92 10.09 11.18
N GLN A 51 5.40 9.61 10.05
CA GLN A 51 4.14 8.87 9.95
C GLN A 51 4.14 7.53 10.72
N ILE A 52 5.32 6.94 10.94
CA ILE A 52 5.49 5.71 11.72
C ILE A 52 5.75 6.06 13.19
N ALA A 53 6.46 7.16 13.45
CA ALA A 53 6.84 7.56 14.81
C ALA A 53 5.66 8.02 15.69
N GLY A 54 4.62 8.59 15.07
CA GLY A 54 3.40 8.98 15.77
C GLY A 54 2.47 7.80 16.00
N SER A 55 2.25 7.42 17.26
CA SER A 55 1.00 6.76 17.62
C SER A 55 0.55 7.23 18.98
N THR A 56 -0.40 8.15 18.96
CA THR A 56 -1.37 8.32 20.04
C THR A 56 -2.64 8.80 19.36
N ASP A 57 -3.58 7.86 19.23
CA ASP A 57 -5.02 8.13 19.28
C ASP A 57 -5.56 9.22 18.35
N GLU A 58 -5.73 8.89 17.08
CA GLU A 58 -6.83 9.47 16.30
C GLU A 58 -7.43 8.35 15.45
N ARG A 59 -8.70 8.05 15.72
CA ARG A 59 -9.58 7.29 14.83
C ARG A 59 -9.28 7.69 13.39
N VAL A 60 -8.78 6.74 12.61
CA VAL A 60 -8.47 6.88 11.19
C VAL A 60 -9.73 7.32 10.46
N THR A 61 -9.92 8.63 10.31
CA THR A 61 -10.55 9.18 9.12
C THR A 61 -9.65 8.83 7.95
N PRO A 62 -10.16 8.17 6.89
CA PRO A 62 -9.34 7.86 5.73
C PRO A 62 -9.09 9.17 4.96
N ALA A 63 -8.00 9.86 5.30
CA ALA A 63 -7.48 10.96 4.48
C ALA A 63 -6.74 10.37 3.26
N PRO A 64 -6.90 10.96 2.07
CA PRO A 64 -6.62 10.32 0.80
C PRO A 64 -5.12 10.28 0.51
N ASN A 65 -4.58 9.07 0.36
CA ASN A 65 -3.25 8.88 -0.18
C ASN A 65 -3.23 9.21 -1.68
N SER A 66 -2.36 10.14 -2.05
CA SER A 66 -1.75 10.23 -3.38
C SER A 66 -0.28 10.56 -3.18
N PRO A 67 0.61 9.92 -3.95
CA PRO A 67 1.21 10.66 -5.05
C PRO A 67 1.31 9.82 -6.34
N GLY A 68 0.91 10.42 -7.46
CA GLY A 68 1.20 9.92 -8.81
C GLY A 68 -0.01 9.36 -9.56
N LEU A 69 -0.60 10.22 -10.39
CA LEU A 69 -1.77 10.01 -11.25
C LEU A 69 -3.08 9.84 -10.46
N SER A 70 -3.81 10.95 -10.39
CA SER A 70 -5.27 10.94 -10.45
C SER A 70 -5.73 10.06 -11.62
N SER A 71 -5.79 8.76 -11.40
CA SER A 71 -6.66 7.88 -12.15
C SER A 71 -7.82 7.72 -11.20
N SER A 72 -8.85 8.54 -11.39
CA SER A 72 -10.13 8.40 -10.68
C SER A 72 -10.42 6.92 -10.53
N ILE A 73 -10.61 6.44 -9.30
CA ILE A 73 -10.92 5.02 -9.09
C ILE A 73 -12.19 4.76 -9.91
N PRO A 74 -12.17 3.83 -10.89
CA PRO A 74 -13.31 3.65 -11.76
C PRO A 74 -14.54 3.32 -10.92
N ASN A 75 -15.67 3.90 -11.31
CA ASN A 75 -16.94 3.61 -10.67
C ASN A 75 -17.26 2.12 -10.83
N ARG A 76 -18.08 1.57 -9.93
CA ARG A 76 -18.44 0.14 -9.95
C ARG A 76 -18.92 -0.33 -11.33
N HIS A 77 -19.72 0.47 -12.02
CA HIS A 77 -20.19 0.19 -13.38
C HIS A 77 -19.06 0.09 -14.40
N GLU A 78 -18.04 0.94 -14.32
CA GLU A 78 -16.89 0.89 -15.23
C GLU A 78 -16.06 -0.38 -15.00
N LEU A 79 -15.89 -0.79 -13.74
CA LEU A 79 -15.23 -2.05 -13.39
C LEU A 79 -16.03 -3.28 -13.87
N GLU A 80 -17.36 -3.20 -13.84
CA GLU A 80 -18.26 -4.27 -14.31
C GLU A 80 -18.26 -4.38 -15.85
N SER A 81 -18.30 -3.25 -16.56
CA SER A 81 -18.06 -3.21 -18.01
C SER A 81 -16.70 -3.79 -18.36
N LEU A 82 -15.64 -3.39 -17.65
CA LEU A 82 -14.29 -3.90 -17.90
C LEU A 82 -14.19 -5.43 -17.70
N LEU A 83 -14.87 -5.98 -16.68
CA LEU A 83 -14.94 -7.42 -16.49
C LEU A 83 -15.79 -8.12 -17.57
N SER A 84 -16.87 -7.49 -18.02
CA SER A 84 -17.76 -8.04 -19.05
C SER A 84 -17.10 -8.05 -20.43
N ASP A 85 -16.46 -6.94 -20.82
CA ASP A 85 -15.79 -6.75 -22.11
C ASP A 85 -14.59 -7.69 -22.28
N HIS A 86 -13.92 -8.03 -21.18
CA HIS A 86 -12.79 -8.95 -21.15
C HIS A 86 -13.15 -10.35 -20.64
N ALA A 87 -14.45 -10.69 -20.52
CA ALA A 87 -14.93 -12.02 -20.07
C ALA A 87 -14.21 -12.52 -18.79
N GLY A 88 -14.05 -11.66 -17.78
CA GLY A 88 -13.38 -11.98 -16.53
C GLY A 88 -11.86 -12.17 -16.62
N ASN A 89 -11.25 -11.90 -17.78
CA ASN A 89 -9.81 -11.94 -17.97
C ASN A 89 -9.15 -10.66 -17.45
N VAL A 90 -8.76 -10.70 -16.18
CA VAL A 90 -8.09 -9.58 -15.49
C VAL A 90 -6.76 -9.18 -16.16
N SER A 91 -6.08 -10.09 -16.85
CA SER A 91 -4.85 -9.77 -17.57
C SER A 91 -5.14 -8.90 -18.79
N ALA A 92 -6.12 -9.29 -19.62
CA ALA A 92 -6.53 -8.50 -20.78
C ALA A 92 -7.09 -7.13 -20.38
N ALA A 93 -7.88 -7.07 -19.30
CA ALA A 93 -8.38 -5.84 -18.73
C ALA A 93 -7.27 -4.91 -18.21
N ALA A 94 -6.23 -5.47 -17.59
CA ALA A 94 -5.08 -4.71 -17.10
C ALA A 94 -4.29 -4.07 -18.25
N ASP A 95 -4.08 -4.84 -19.33
CA ASP A 95 -3.39 -4.40 -20.52
C ASP A 95 -4.18 -3.30 -21.26
N ALA A 96 -5.51 -3.41 -21.33
CA ALA A 96 -6.38 -2.42 -21.95
C ALA A 96 -6.42 -1.07 -21.21
N VAL A 97 -6.39 -1.09 -19.87
CA VAL A 97 -6.43 0.13 -19.03
C VAL A 97 -5.02 0.66 -18.74
N GLY A 98 -3.97 -0.07 -19.14
CA GLY A 98 -2.58 0.30 -18.88
C GLY A 98 -2.24 0.34 -17.38
N LYS A 99 -2.90 -0.49 -16.57
CA LYS A 99 -2.70 -0.56 -15.12
C LYS A 99 -2.21 -1.93 -14.70
N PRO A 100 -1.36 -2.04 -13.66
CA PRO A 100 -0.92 -3.33 -13.17
C PRO A 100 -2.09 -4.21 -12.72
N ARG A 101 -2.02 -5.52 -12.99
CA ARG A 101 -3.05 -6.51 -12.57
C ARG A 101 -3.39 -6.41 -11.07
N ALA A 102 -2.39 -6.18 -10.23
CA ALA A 102 -2.57 -5.99 -8.79
C ALA A 102 -3.47 -4.79 -8.43
N GLN A 103 -3.44 -3.72 -9.25
CA GLN A 103 -4.30 -2.56 -9.07
C GLN A 103 -5.75 -2.88 -9.42
N LEU A 104 -5.99 -3.64 -10.50
CA LEU A 104 -7.33 -4.12 -10.87
C LEU A 104 -7.94 -5.04 -9.81
N TYR A 105 -7.18 -6.03 -9.31
CA TYR A 105 -7.66 -6.90 -8.22
C TYR A 105 -8.06 -6.11 -6.98
N ARG A 106 -7.31 -5.05 -6.64
CA ARG A 106 -7.66 -4.15 -5.52
C ARG A 106 -8.96 -3.38 -5.80
N TRP A 107 -9.15 -2.88 -7.02
CA TRP A 107 -10.40 -2.21 -7.41
C TRP A 107 -11.60 -3.16 -7.36
N PHE A 108 -11.48 -4.37 -7.91
CA PHE A 108 -12.55 -5.37 -7.88
C PHE A 108 -12.90 -5.78 -6.45
N LYS A 109 -11.89 -6.05 -5.60
CA LYS A 109 -12.12 -6.38 -4.18
C LYS A 109 -12.84 -5.24 -3.46
N ARG A 110 -12.46 -3.98 -3.70
CA ARG A 110 -13.10 -2.81 -3.08
C ARG A 110 -14.54 -2.60 -3.57
N ALA A 111 -14.82 -2.93 -4.84
CA ALA A 111 -16.14 -2.83 -5.44
C ALA A 111 -17.05 -4.05 -5.16
N GLY A 112 -16.52 -5.11 -4.52
CA GLY A 112 -17.24 -6.36 -4.29
C GLY A 112 -17.47 -7.18 -5.56
N LEU A 113 -16.63 -6.99 -6.59
CA LEU A 113 -16.70 -7.70 -7.85
C LEU A 113 -15.74 -8.89 -7.84
N ASP A 114 -16.22 -10.03 -8.31
CA ASP A 114 -15.42 -11.24 -8.49
C ASP A 114 -15.24 -11.51 -9.99
N PRO A 115 -14.01 -11.39 -10.54
CA PRO A 115 -13.74 -11.67 -11.94
C PRO A 115 -14.15 -13.07 -12.40
N ALA A 116 -14.18 -14.05 -11.49
CA ALA A 116 -14.57 -15.42 -11.83
C ALA A 116 -16.03 -15.52 -12.31
N ARG A 117 -16.91 -14.64 -11.83
CA ARG A 117 -18.33 -14.61 -12.22
C ARG A 117 -18.58 -14.14 -13.65
N TYR A 118 -17.57 -13.54 -14.28
CA TYR A 118 -17.66 -12.98 -15.63
C TYR A 118 -16.94 -13.84 -16.67
N ARG A 119 -16.30 -14.94 -16.24
CA ARG A 119 -15.70 -15.90 -17.17
C ARG A 119 -16.81 -16.72 -17.83
N ARG A 120 -16.82 -16.72 -19.16
CA ARG A 120 -17.66 -17.58 -20.00
C ARG A 120 -16.82 -18.70 -20.59
#